data_AF-A0A9X8VE60-F1
#
_entry.id   AF-A0A9X8VE60-F1
#
_cell.length_a   1.000
_cell.length_b   1.000
_cell.length_c   1.000
_cell.angle_alpha   90.00
_cell.angle_beta   90.00
_cell.angle_gamma   90.00
#
_symmetry.space_group_name_H-M   'P 1'
#
loop_
_entity.id
_entity.type
_entity.pdbx_description
1 polymer ?
#
loop_
_entity_poly.entity_id
_entity_poly.type
_entity_poly.pdbx_seq_one_letter_code
_entity_poly.pdbx_strand_id
1 'polypeptide(L)'
;DALLENVTVLADGSIDFDDASKTENTRVSYPIYHIENIVKPVSKAGHARKIIFLTADAFGVLPPVSRLTPEQTQYHFLSGF
;
A
#
# COMPACT_ATOMS: atom_id res chain seq x y z
N ASP A 1 6.09 10.68 -16.78
CA ASP A 1 4.64 10.59 -17.09
C ASP A 1 3.88 9.98 -15.94
N ALA A 2 2.80 10.61 -15.47
CA ALA A 2 1.93 10.05 -14.45
C ALA A 2 0.48 10.43 -14.76
N LEU A 3 -0.47 9.68 -14.21
CA LEU A 3 -1.90 9.95 -14.34
C LEU A 3 -2.53 9.99 -12.96
N LEU A 4 -3.01 11.18 -12.59
CA LEU A 4 -3.77 11.42 -11.36
C LEU A 4 -5.25 11.10 -11.61
N GLU A 5 -5.90 10.48 -10.64
CA GLU A 5 -7.30 10.07 -10.72
C GLU A 5 -8.07 10.55 -9.48
N ASN A 6 -9.19 11.23 -9.70
CA ASN A 6 -10.13 11.72 -8.70
C ASN A 6 -9.58 12.71 -7.65
N VAL A 7 -8.37 13.24 -7.82
CA VAL A 7 -7.85 14.34 -6.97
C VAL A 7 -8.59 15.65 -7.25
N THR A 8 -8.57 16.56 -6.28
CA THR A 8 -9.07 17.93 -6.46
C THR A 8 -7.94 18.83 -6.95
N VAL A 9 -8.18 19.51 -8.07
CA VAL A 9 -7.26 20.46 -8.66
C VAL A 9 -7.87 21.84 -8.46
N LEU A 10 -7.13 22.73 -7.80
CA LEU A 10 -7.54 24.10 -7.52
C LEU A 10 -7.44 24.96 -8.78
N ALA A 11 -8.00 26.18 -8.72
CA ALA A 11 -8.04 27.08 -9.88
C ALA A 11 -6.65 27.48 -10.42
N ASP A 12 -5.61 27.42 -9.57
CA ASP A 12 -4.21 27.67 -9.95
C ASP A 12 -3.47 26.43 -10.48
N GLY A 13 -4.16 25.29 -10.56
CA GLY A 13 -3.60 24.01 -11.00
C GLY A 13 -2.88 23.22 -9.90
N SER A 14 -2.78 23.74 -8.68
CA SER A 14 -2.28 22.98 -7.54
C SER A 14 -3.27 21.88 -7.14
N ILE A 15 -2.76 20.83 -6.49
CA ILE A 15 -3.56 19.67 -6.09
C ILE A 15 -3.81 19.74 -4.59
N ASP A 16 -5.07 19.61 -4.21
CA ASP A 16 -5.45 19.36 -2.83
C ASP A 16 -5.56 17.83 -2.63
N PHE A 17 -4.60 17.25 -1.91
CA PHE A 17 -4.57 15.82 -1.61
C PHE A 17 -5.40 15.45 -0.37
N ASP A 18 -5.83 16.43 0.42
CA ASP A 18 -6.63 16.21 1.63
C ASP A 18 -8.15 16.24 1.33
N ASP A 19 -8.55 16.77 0.16
CA ASP A 19 -9.95 16.77 -0.27
C ASP A 19 -10.44 15.38 -0.71
N ALA A 20 -11.31 14.79 0.10
CA ALA A 20 -11.98 13.53 -0.15
C ALA A 20 -13.44 13.68 -0.64
N SER A 21 -13.88 14.88 -1.00
CA SER A 21 -15.28 15.17 -1.36
C SER A 21 -15.80 14.34 -2.55
N LYS A 22 -14.92 13.97 -3.48
CA LYS A 22 -15.22 13.03 -4.58
C LYS A 22 -15.17 11.59 -4.10
N THR A 23 -14.07 11.21 -3.44
CA THR A 23 -13.81 9.89 -2.86
C THR A 23 -12.56 9.95 -1.98
N GLU A 24 -12.51 9.15 -0.91
CA GLU A 24 -11.28 8.94 -0.12
C GLU A 24 -10.24 8.09 -0.88
N ASN A 25 -10.64 7.31 -1.89
CA ASN A 25 -9.75 6.44 -2.67
C ASN A 25 -9.18 7.17 -3.90
N THR A 26 -8.59 8.35 -3.70
CA THR A 26 -7.84 9.04 -4.76
C THR A 26 -6.61 8.20 -5.15
N ARG A 27 -6.21 8.28 -6.43
CA ARG A 27 -5.14 7.41 -6.98
C ARG A 27 -4.21 8.17 -7.90
N VAL A 28 -3.01 7.61 -8.05
CA VAL A 28 -2.06 8.00 -9.09
C VAL A 28 -1.42 6.74 -9.66
N SER A 29 -1.33 6.67 -10.98
CA SER A 29 -0.56 5.63 -11.67
C SER A 29 0.67 6.25 -12.33
N TYR A 30 1.77 5.51 -12.28
CA TYR A 30 3.03 5.93 -12.87
C TYR A 30 3.87 4.70 -13.24
N PRO A 31 4.75 4.79 -14.25
CA PRO A 31 5.72 3.76 -14.52
C PRO A 31 6.67 3.56 -13.33
N ILE A 32 7.01 2.31 -13.00
CA ILE A 32 7.83 1.98 -11.81
C ILE A 32 9.16 2.74 -11.73
N TYR A 33 9.74 3.12 -12.88
CA TYR A 33 10.99 3.88 -12.95
C TYR A 33 10.90 5.34 -12.46
N HIS A 34 9.72 5.83 -12.13
CA HIS A 34 9.54 7.10 -11.41
C HIS A 34 10.12 7.06 -10.00
N ILE A 35 10.29 5.87 -9.42
CA ILE A 35 10.96 5.67 -8.14
C ILE A 35 12.43 5.33 -8.40
N GLU A 36 13.34 6.06 -7.75
CA GLU A 36 14.79 5.90 -7.97
C GLU A 36 15.31 4.54 -7.46
N ASN A 37 14.94 4.19 -6.23
CA ASN A 37 15.43 2.98 -5.54
C ASN A 37 14.58 1.75 -5.88
N ILE A 38 14.70 1.28 -7.12
CA ILE A 38 14.03 0.07 -7.60
C ILE A 38 15.04 -0.94 -8.14
N VAL A 39 14.64 -2.20 -8.15
CA VAL A 39 15.42 -3.25 -8.81
C VAL A 39 15.36 -3.06 -10.33
N LYS A 40 16.52 -3.01 -10.97
CA LYS A 40 16.70 -2.88 -12.44
C LYS A 40 17.72 -3.93 -12.92
N PRO A 41 17.69 -4.35 -14.20
CA PRO A 41 16.76 -3.96 -15.27
C PRO A 41 15.41 -4.68 -15.21
N VAL A 42 15.29 -5.76 -14.43
CA VAL A 42 14.06 -6.55 -14.28
C VAL A 42 13.66 -6.55 -12.81
N SER A 43 12.40 -6.22 -12.52
CA SER A 43 11.84 -6.19 -11.16
C SER A 43 11.66 -7.59 -10.57
N LYS A 44 12.76 -8.24 -10.16
CA LYS A 44 12.77 -9.56 -9.47
C LYS A 44 13.92 -9.65 -8.47
N ALA A 45 13.75 -10.47 -7.44
CA ALA A 45 14.79 -10.75 -6.44
C ALA A 45 14.78 -12.24 -6.05
N GLY A 46 15.58 -12.62 -5.04
CA GLY A 46 15.59 -13.98 -4.49
C GLY A 46 14.33 -14.31 -3.66
N HIS A 47 14.31 -15.51 -3.08
CA HIS A 47 13.19 -15.95 -2.24
C HIS A 47 13.01 -15.06 -0.99
N ALA A 48 11.75 -14.77 -0.66
CA ALA A 48 11.40 -13.99 0.52
C ALA A 48 11.86 -14.69 1.81
N ARG A 49 12.57 -13.95 2.66
CA ARG A 49 13.01 -14.42 3.99
C ARG A 49 12.14 -13.90 5.13
N LYS A 50 11.24 -12.98 4.82
CA LYS A 50 10.30 -12.32 5.74
C LYS A 50 8.96 -12.21 5.01
N ILE A 51 7.89 -12.58 5.70
CA ILE A 51 6.51 -12.43 5.25
C ILE A 51 5.83 -11.56 6.31
N ILE A 52 5.17 -10.50 5.88
CA ILE A 52 4.50 -9.54 6.75
C ILE A 52 3.03 -9.51 6.32
N PHE A 53 2.12 -9.73 7.28
CA PHE A 53 0.69 -9.50 7.08
C PHE A 53 0.35 -8.14 7.67
N LEU A 54 -0.21 -7.26 6.84
CA LEU A 54 -0.71 -5.95 7.26
C LEU A 54 -2.21 -6.08 7.49
N THR A 55 -2.67 -5.65 8.66
CA THR A 55 -4.08 -5.65 9.06
C THR A 55 -4.43 -4.27 9.61
N ALA A 56 -5.58 -3.74 9.22
CA ALA A 56 -6.10 -2.46 9.69
C ALA A 56 -7.17 -2.74 10.75
N ASP A 57 -6.74 -3.16 11.94
CA ASP A 57 -7.64 -3.53 13.03
C ASP A 57 -8.31 -2.30 13.65
N ALA A 58 -9.52 -2.00 13.20
CA ALA A 58 -10.35 -0.93 13.76
C ALA A 58 -10.87 -1.21 15.18
N PHE A 59 -10.79 -2.46 15.67
CA PHE A 59 -11.20 -2.83 17.03
C PHE A 59 -10.08 -2.55 18.05
N GLY A 60 -8.84 -2.35 17.60
CA GLY A 60 -7.70 -2.03 18.47
C GLY A 60 -7.33 -3.18 19.43
N VAL A 61 -7.57 -4.42 19.03
CA VAL A 61 -7.35 -5.62 19.83
C VAL A 61 -5.97 -6.22 19.54
N LEU A 62 -5.57 -6.24 18.28
CA LEU A 62 -4.31 -6.83 17.86
C LEU A 62 -3.14 -5.97 18.34
N PRO A 63 -2.04 -6.59 18.80
CA PRO A 63 -0.84 -5.84 19.16
C PRO A 63 -0.22 -5.22 17.90
N PRO A 64 0.60 -4.16 18.04
CA PRO A 64 1.24 -3.50 16.90
C PRO A 64 2.11 -4.43 16.04
N VAL A 65 2.71 -5.47 16.64
CA VAL A 65 3.47 -6.50 15.93
C VAL A 65 3.45 -7.82 16.69
N SER A 66 3.30 -8.92 15.96
CA SER A 66 3.37 -10.30 16.47
C SER A 66 4.29 -11.16 15.59
N ARG A 67 5.08 -12.03 16.22
CA ARG A 67 5.83 -13.08 15.52
C ARG A 67 5.02 -14.36 15.50
N LEU A 68 4.50 -14.71 14.32
CA LEU A 68 3.62 -15.86 14.14
C LEU A 68 4.39 -17.19 14.11
N THR A 69 3.75 -18.25 14.62
CA THR A 69 4.15 -19.64 14.34
C THR A 69 3.70 -20.06 12.92
N PRO A 70 4.17 -21.20 12.39
CA PRO A 70 3.69 -21.71 11.10
C PRO A 70 2.16 -21.94 11.05
N GLU A 71 1.56 -22.43 12.13
CA GLU A 71 0.12 -22.68 12.23
C GLU A 71 -0.66 -21.36 12.27
N GLN A 72 -0.17 -20.38 13.06
CA GLN A 72 -0.75 -19.04 13.09
C GLN A 72 -0.62 -18.34 11.73
N THR A 73 0.47 -18.56 11.00
CA THR A 73 0.67 -18.00 9.66
C THR A 73 -0.40 -18.50 8.70
N GLN A 74 -0.66 -19.81 8.68
CA GLN A 74 -1.72 -20.39 7.85
C GLN A 74 -3.10 -19.87 8.27
N TYR A 75 -3.36 -19.85 9.58
CA TYR A 75 -4.62 -19.37 10.13
C TYR A 75 -4.89 -17.92 9.72
N HIS A 76 -3.99 -16.99 10.04
CA HIS A 76 -4.18 -15.57 9.71
C HIS A 76 -4.21 -15.30 8.20
N PHE A 77 -3.42 -16.04 7.42
CA PHE A 77 -3.45 -15.93 5.96
C PHE A 77 -4.81 -16.33 5.38
N LEU A 78 -5.40 -17.41 5.89
CA LEU A 78 -6.72 -17.87 5.46
C LEU A 78 -7.87 -17.01 6.01
N SER A 79 -7.72 -16.48 7.22
CA SER A 79 -8.70 -15.57 7.80
C SER A 79 -8.77 -14.24 7.07
N GLY A 80 -7.63 -13.70 6.64
CA GLY A 80 -7.56 -12.45 5.87
C GLY A 80 -8.16 -11.24 6.61
N PHE A 81 -8.04 -11.23 7.94
CA PHE A 81 -8.54 -10.17 8.81
C PHE A 81 -7.73 -8.88 8.66
#